data_AF-A0A1B6E5L9-F1
#
_entry.id   AF-A0A1B6E5L9-F1
#
_cell.length_a   1.000
_cell.length_b   1.000
_cell.length_c   1.000
_cell.angle_alpha   90.00
_cell.angle_beta   90.00
_cell.angle_gamma   90.00
#
_symmetry.space_group_name_H-M   'P 1'
#
loop_
_entity.id
_entity.type
_entity.pdbx_description
1 polymer ?
#
loop_
_entity_poly.entity_id
_entity_poly.type
_entity_poly.pdbx_seq_one_letter_code
_entity_poly.pdbx_strand_id
1 'polypeptide(L)'
;MPKKICFNVIYASGEDEKHKACELDRHGPSVRGWQSAKDCSYPQELILCLQNSATLHQIQILAHQYLIPERIDLFIGPEHHVSDISNEDVNKLHFEYLGYITLSDNHATEFKSRELKSITVPPFSPTSYLKLCLHQNHHNSLNLYNQVSKL
;
A
#
# COMPACT_ATOMS: atom_id res chain seq x y z
N MET A 1 8.90 6.22 -21.99
CA MET A 1 8.21 5.01 -21.49
C MET A 1 8.20 5.06 -19.97
N PRO A 2 7.06 4.85 -19.33
CA PRO A 2 6.99 4.70 -17.87
C PRO A 2 7.90 3.55 -17.43
N LYS A 3 8.69 3.75 -16.38
CA LYS A 3 9.53 2.71 -15.79
C LYS A 3 8.96 2.34 -14.43
N LYS A 4 9.06 1.05 -14.07
CA LYS A 4 8.72 0.60 -12.71
C LYS A 4 9.70 1.25 -11.73
N ILE A 5 9.17 1.84 -10.67
CA ILE A 5 9.95 2.46 -9.60
C ILE A 5 10.04 1.45 -8.46
N CYS A 6 11.26 1.10 -8.06
CA CYS A 6 11.51 0.30 -6.87
C CYS A 6 11.30 1.16 -5.62
N PHE A 7 10.85 0.54 -4.53
CA PHE A 7 10.62 1.20 -3.25
C PHE A 7 10.93 0.25 -2.09
N ASN A 8 11.04 0.82 -0.90
CA ASN A 8 11.10 0.10 0.37
C ASN A 8 10.00 0.59 1.30
N VAL A 9 9.46 -0.29 2.13
CA VAL A 9 8.53 0.11 3.20
C VAL A 9 9.35 0.61 4.38
N ILE A 10 9.15 1.88 4.75
CA ILE A 10 9.86 2.53 5.87
C ILE A 10 8.98 2.65 7.13
N TYR A 11 7.67 2.43 7.00
CA TYR A 11 6.75 2.41 8.12
C TYR A 11 5.51 1.58 7.79
N ALA A 12 5.02 0.86 8.81
CA ALA A 12 3.73 0.18 8.81
C ALA A 12 3.08 0.36 10.18
N SER A 13 1.78 0.69 10.23
CA SER A 13 1.04 0.82 11.50
C SER A 13 0.83 -0.51 12.22
N GLY A 14 0.89 -1.62 11.47
CA GLY A 14 0.69 -2.97 11.98
C GLY A 14 1.00 -4.01 10.90
N GLU A 15 1.27 -5.24 11.33
CA GLU A 15 1.60 -6.34 10.42
C GLU A 15 1.36 -7.70 11.07
N ASP A 16 1.02 -8.70 10.24
CA ASP A 16 0.98 -10.10 10.65
C ASP A 16 2.39 -10.69 10.78
N GLU A 17 2.58 -11.63 11.70
CA GLU A 17 3.89 -12.26 11.95
C GLU A 17 4.50 -12.93 10.71
N LYS A 18 3.65 -13.45 9.81
CA LYS A 18 4.09 -14.21 8.62
C LYS A 18 4.10 -13.36 7.34
N HIS A 19 3.55 -12.15 7.39
CA HIS A 19 3.33 -11.26 6.25
C HIS A 19 3.77 -9.84 6.60
N LYS A 20 5.08 -9.71 6.81
CA LYS A 20 5.74 -8.48 7.25
C LYS A 20 5.77 -7.43 6.16
N ALA A 21 5.84 -6.16 6.56
CA ALA A 21 5.86 -5.03 5.63
C ALA A 21 7.05 -5.08 4.65
N CYS A 22 8.21 -5.55 5.13
CA CYS A 22 9.42 -5.71 4.32
C CYS A 22 9.29 -6.74 3.17
N GLU A 23 8.27 -7.61 3.18
CA GLU A 23 8.01 -8.52 2.05
C GLU A 23 7.61 -7.76 0.78
N LEU A 24 7.14 -6.50 0.90
CA LEU A 24 6.81 -5.63 -0.24
C LEU A 24 8.03 -5.02 -0.93
N ASP A 25 9.20 -5.00 -0.28
CA ASP A 25 10.45 -4.47 -0.84
C ASP A 25 10.97 -5.33 -1.99
N ARG A 26 10.54 -6.58 -2.02
CA ARG A 26 10.86 -7.54 -3.06
C ARG A 26 9.67 -7.67 -3.99
N HIS A 27 9.95 -7.76 -5.28
CA HIS A 27 8.91 -7.99 -6.29
C HIS A 27 9.15 -9.31 -6.99
N GLY A 28 8.11 -10.14 -7.07
CA GLY A 28 8.17 -11.41 -7.77
C GLY A 28 6.90 -12.23 -7.57
N PRO A 29 6.72 -13.33 -8.33
CA PRO A 29 5.53 -14.17 -8.21
C PRO A 29 5.44 -14.91 -6.88
N SER A 30 6.58 -15.11 -6.19
CA SER A 30 6.68 -15.85 -4.94
C SER A 30 6.65 -14.98 -3.68
N VAL A 31 6.53 -13.65 -3.81
CA VAL A 31 6.48 -12.76 -2.65
C VAL A 31 5.16 -12.94 -1.92
N ARG A 32 5.23 -12.99 -0.59
CA ARG A 32 4.05 -13.16 0.27
C ARG A 32 3.24 -11.87 0.39
N GLY A 33 3.94 -10.75 0.30
CA GLY A 33 3.41 -9.42 0.57
C GLY A 33 3.11 -9.18 2.04
N TRP A 34 2.44 -8.06 2.29
CA TRP A 34 2.08 -7.60 3.62
C TRP A 34 0.61 -7.87 3.93
N GLN A 35 0.34 -8.17 5.20
CA GLN A 35 -1.00 -8.19 5.77
C GLN A 35 -0.99 -7.40 7.07
N SER A 36 -2.07 -6.69 7.36
CA SER A 36 -2.25 -6.03 8.66
C SER A 36 -2.25 -7.05 9.80
N ALA A 37 -2.06 -6.59 11.04
CA ALA A 37 -2.32 -7.43 12.20
C ALA A 37 -3.77 -7.93 12.23
N LYS A 38 -4.00 -9.08 12.86
CA LYS A 38 -5.35 -9.62 13.07
C LYS A 38 -6.19 -8.65 13.91
N ASP A 39 -7.45 -8.47 13.52
CA ASP A 39 -8.42 -7.59 14.19
C ASP A 39 -7.86 -6.17 14.42
N CYS A 40 -7.10 -5.67 13.44
CA CYS A 40 -6.47 -4.35 13.52
C CYS A 40 -7.50 -3.22 13.53
N SER A 41 -7.14 -2.09 14.15
CA SER A 41 -7.90 -0.85 14.02
C SER A 41 -7.69 -0.24 12.64
N TYR A 42 -8.76 0.24 12.01
CA TYR A 42 -8.68 0.96 10.75
C TYR A 42 -8.53 2.48 10.94
N PRO A 43 -7.88 3.19 10.01
CA PRO A 43 -7.14 2.67 8.86
C PRO A 43 -5.76 2.08 9.24
N GLN A 44 -5.23 1.22 8.38
CA GLN A 44 -3.84 0.76 8.44
C GLN A 44 -2.97 1.59 7.49
N GLU A 45 -1.79 1.99 7.92
CA GLU A 45 -0.90 2.87 7.19
C GLU A 45 0.36 2.15 6.72
N LEU A 46 0.76 2.41 5.47
CA LEU A 46 2.06 2.04 4.92
C LEU A 46 2.73 3.28 4.32
N ILE A 47 4.00 3.50 4.63
CA ILE A 47 4.80 4.54 3.99
C ILE A 47 5.91 3.88 3.18
N LEU A 48 5.93 4.18 1.89
CA LEU A 48 6.90 3.68 0.93
C LEU A 48 7.90 4.79 0.63
N CYS A 49 9.18 4.47 0.71
CA CYS A 49 10.27 5.29 0.19
C CYS A 49 10.64 4.78 -1.21
N LEU A 50 10.47 5.62 -2.23
CA LEU A 50 10.93 5.32 -3.58
C LEU A 50 12.48 5.28 -3.58
N GLN A 51 13.09 4.50 -4.47
CA GLN A 51 14.56 4.50 -4.57
C GLN A 51 15.13 5.79 -5.16
N ASN A 52 14.33 6.49 -5.97
CA ASN A 52 14.66 7.78 -6.54
C ASN A 52 13.39 8.63 -6.56
N SER A 53 13.54 9.95 -6.39
CA SER A 53 12.47 10.91 -6.65
C SER A 53 11.92 10.72 -8.06
N ALA A 54 10.59 10.73 -8.18
CA ALA A 54 9.91 10.54 -9.45
C ALA A 54 8.54 11.21 -9.51
N THR A 55 8.14 11.62 -10.71
CA THR A 55 6.74 11.93 -11.01
C THR A 55 5.97 10.63 -11.22
N LEU A 56 4.95 10.40 -10.40
CA LEU A 56 4.10 9.22 -10.50
C LEU A 56 3.11 9.37 -11.66
N HIS A 57 3.05 8.39 -12.55
CA HIS A 57 2.10 8.35 -13.67
C HIS A 57 1.01 7.30 -13.48
N GLN A 58 1.35 6.19 -12.81
CA GLN A 58 0.43 5.10 -12.59
C GLN A 58 0.74 4.45 -11.24
N ILE A 59 -0.29 4.15 -10.48
CA ILE A 59 -0.20 3.32 -9.28
C ILE A 59 -0.94 2.03 -9.56
N GLN A 60 -0.29 0.91 -9.26
CA GLN A 60 -0.86 -0.42 -9.40
C GLN A 60 -0.84 -1.10 -8.03
N ILE A 61 -1.99 -1.52 -7.55
CA ILE A 61 -2.17 -2.19 -6.26
C ILE A 61 -2.74 -3.58 -6.50
N LEU A 62 -2.08 -4.59 -5.95
CA LEU A 62 -2.53 -5.96 -5.95
C LEU A 62 -2.90 -6.33 -4.51
N ALA A 63 -4.12 -6.81 -4.28
CA ALA A 63 -4.60 -7.26 -2.99
C ALA A 63 -4.84 -8.78 -3.00
N HIS A 64 -4.68 -9.42 -1.85
CA HIS A 64 -5.07 -10.80 -1.67
C HIS A 64 -6.58 -10.95 -1.90
N GLN A 65 -6.98 -12.02 -2.58
CA GLN A 65 -8.35 -12.26 -3.09
C GLN A 65 -9.52 -12.17 -2.10
N TYR A 66 -9.26 -12.21 -0.80
CA TYR A 66 -10.25 -12.04 0.27
C TYR A 66 -9.81 -11.08 1.41
N LEU A 67 -8.60 -10.49 1.34
CA LEU A 67 -8.12 -9.49 2.30
C LEU A 67 -8.08 -8.10 1.63
N ILE A 68 -9.17 -7.75 0.96
CA ILE A 68 -9.24 -6.60 0.08
C ILE A 68 -9.79 -5.40 0.87
N PRO A 69 -9.04 -4.30 1.00
CA PRO A 69 -9.58 -3.06 1.57
C PRO A 69 -10.68 -2.48 0.66
N GLU A 70 -11.75 -1.95 1.24
CA GLU A 70 -12.81 -1.26 0.50
C GLU A 70 -12.28 0.01 -0.19
N ARG A 71 -11.36 0.69 0.49
CA ARG A 71 -10.78 1.96 0.08
C ARG A 71 -9.32 2.06 0.51
N ILE A 72 -8.49 2.64 -0.37
CA ILE A 72 -7.13 3.05 -0.04
C ILE A 72 -6.98 4.54 -0.36
N ASP A 73 -6.68 5.35 0.64
CA ASP A 73 -6.28 6.74 0.45
C ASP A 73 -4.79 6.81 0.08
N LEU A 74 -4.48 7.70 -0.84
CA LEU A 74 -3.15 7.91 -1.40
C LEU A 74 -2.66 9.30 -1.02
N PHE A 75 -1.43 9.38 -0.54
CA PHE A 75 -0.77 10.64 -0.25
C PHE A 75 0.65 10.63 -0.79
N ILE A 76 1.11 11.77 -1.29
CA ILE A 76 2.48 11.97 -1.74
C ILE A 76 3.26 12.75 -0.67
N GLY A 77 4.50 12.34 -0.42
CA GLY A 77 5.37 13.05 0.52
C GLY A 77 6.36 13.98 -0.17
N PRO A 78 7.42 14.40 0.54
CA PRO A 78 8.42 15.31 0.02
C PRO A 78 9.23 14.73 -1.16
N GLU A 79 9.75 15.62 -2.00
CA GLU A 79 10.62 15.24 -3.12
C GLU A 79 11.98 14.70 -2.67
N HIS A 80 12.57 15.28 -1.63
CA HIS A 80 13.93 14.95 -1.22
C HIS A 80 13.96 13.86 -0.15
N HIS A 81 14.87 12.90 -0.32
CA HIS A 81 15.16 11.92 0.73
C HIS A 81 15.69 12.62 1.98
N VAL A 82 15.10 12.29 3.13
CA VAL A 82 15.62 12.67 4.44
C VAL A 82 16.65 11.62 4.86
N SER A 83 17.89 12.04 5.09
CA SER A 83 18.96 11.18 5.60
C SER A 83 18.66 10.73 7.04
N ASP A 84 18.98 9.48 7.36
CA ASP A 84 18.85 8.90 8.71
C ASP A 84 17.44 9.02 9.32
N ILE A 85 16.40 8.74 8.53
CA ILE A 85 15.02 8.82 9.01
C ILE A 85 14.75 7.71 10.05
N SER A 86 14.53 8.12 11.31
CA SER A 86 14.05 7.21 12.34
C SER A 86 12.55 6.95 12.17
N ASN A 87 12.02 5.85 12.71
CA ASN A 87 10.58 5.55 12.63
C ASN A 87 9.70 6.69 13.19
N GLU A 88 10.17 7.42 14.18
CA GLU A 88 9.44 8.57 14.75
C GLU A 88 9.42 9.78 13.81
N ASP A 89 10.48 9.94 13.02
CA ASP A 89 10.60 11.03 12.05
C ASP A 89 9.86 10.76 10.75
N VAL A 90 9.68 9.48 10.37
CA VAL A 90 8.84 9.09 9.22
C VAL A 90 7.41 9.64 9.37
N ASN A 91 6.85 9.60 10.58
CA ASN A 91 5.49 10.10 10.86
C ASN A 91 5.39 11.63 10.84
N LYS A 92 6.52 12.35 10.85
CA LYS A 92 6.56 13.82 10.77
C LYS A 92 6.68 14.35 9.34
N LEU A 93 6.89 13.46 8.36
CA LEU A 93 6.92 13.86 6.95
C LEU A 93 5.59 14.50 6.55
N HIS A 94 5.67 15.60 5.80
CA HIS A 94 4.49 16.26 5.27
C HIS A 94 3.94 15.47 4.07
N PHE A 95 2.70 15.01 4.19
CA PHE A 95 2.01 14.26 3.14
C PHE A 95 0.82 15.06 2.61
N GLU A 96 0.76 15.20 1.28
CA GLU A 96 -0.35 15.82 0.57
C GLU A 96 -1.30 14.75 0.03
N TYR A 97 -2.61 14.96 0.23
CA TYR A 97 -3.61 14.02 -0.23
C TYR A 97 -3.73 14.06 -1.76
N LEU A 98 -3.49 12.91 -2.39
CA LEU A 98 -3.57 12.74 -3.84
C LEU A 98 -4.99 12.34 -4.27
N GLY A 99 -5.67 11.55 -3.45
CA GLY A 99 -6.96 10.95 -3.79
C GLY A 99 -7.14 9.60 -3.14
N TYR A 100 -8.12 8.84 -3.62
CA TYR A 100 -8.41 7.50 -3.12
C TYR A 100 -8.74 6.55 -4.25
N ILE A 101 -8.59 5.26 -3.98
CA ILE A 101 -9.06 4.19 -4.85
C ILE A 101 -10.01 3.28 -4.09
N THR A 102 -10.98 2.75 -4.80
CA THR A 102 -11.81 1.63 -4.32
C THR A 102 -11.45 0.37 -5.09
N LEU A 103 -11.49 -0.75 -4.38
CA LEU A 103 -11.21 -2.07 -4.92
C LEU A 103 -12.50 -2.89 -4.95
N SER A 104 -12.59 -3.85 -5.88
CA SER A 104 -13.74 -4.76 -5.93
C SER A 104 -13.69 -5.76 -4.77
N ASP A 105 -14.85 -6.15 -4.24
CA ASP A 105 -14.95 -7.21 -3.23
C ASP A 105 -14.50 -8.58 -3.75
N ASN A 106 -14.36 -8.70 -5.08
CA ASN A 106 -13.92 -9.87 -5.81
C ASN A 106 -14.90 -11.06 -5.75
N HIS A 107 -16.18 -10.80 -5.45
CA HIS A 107 -17.25 -11.80 -5.49
C HIS A 107 -17.44 -12.38 -6.90
N ALA A 108 -17.23 -11.58 -7.95
CA ALA A 108 -17.35 -12.01 -9.34
C ALA A 108 -16.40 -13.15 -9.73
N THR A 109 -15.28 -13.33 -8.99
CA THR A 109 -14.34 -14.44 -9.20
C THR A 109 -14.45 -15.52 -8.13
N GLU A 110 -15.49 -15.48 -7.30
CA GLU A 110 -15.66 -16.35 -6.13
C GLU A 110 -14.44 -16.28 -5.18
N PHE A 111 -13.80 -15.11 -5.08
CA PHE A 111 -12.60 -14.88 -4.28
C PHE A 111 -11.43 -15.80 -4.66
N LYS A 112 -11.34 -16.24 -5.92
CA LYS A 112 -10.28 -17.14 -6.41
C LYS A 112 -9.11 -16.42 -7.06
N SER A 113 -9.31 -15.18 -7.49
CA SER A 113 -8.29 -14.38 -8.17
C SER A 113 -7.85 -13.21 -7.30
N ARG A 114 -6.57 -12.83 -7.32
CA ARG A 114 -6.14 -11.58 -6.66
C ARG A 114 -6.79 -10.37 -7.32
N GLU A 115 -7.13 -9.35 -6.55
CA GLU A 115 -7.71 -8.11 -7.09
C GLU A 115 -6.58 -7.15 -7.49
N LEU A 116 -6.54 -6.79 -8.76
CA LEU A 116 -5.56 -5.85 -9.31
C LEU A 116 -6.24 -4.55 -9.72
N LYS A 117 -5.84 -3.45 -9.08
CA LYS A 117 -6.30 -2.11 -9.45
C LYS A 117 -5.13 -1.30 -10.02
N SER A 118 -5.29 -0.82 -11.24
CA SER A 118 -4.37 0.14 -11.87
C SER A 118 -5.07 1.48 -12.06
N ILE A 119 -4.44 2.56 -11.60
CA ILE A 119 -4.95 3.93 -11.75
C ILE A 119 -3.91 4.85 -12.33
N THR A 120 -4.35 5.75 -13.21
CA THR A 120 -3.52 6.85 -13.69
C THR A 120 -3.47 7.94 -12.63
N VAL A 121 -2.28 8.44 -12.35
CA VAL A 121 -2.05 9.54 -11.41
C VAL A 121 -2.04 10.83 -12.23
N PRO A 122 -2.85 11.85 -11.87
CA PRO A 122 -2.78 13.15 -12.53
C PRO A 122 -1.40 13.78 -12.32
N PRO A 123 -0.97 14.71 -13.18
CA PRO A 123 0.32 15.38 -13.02
C PRO A 123 0.45 16.01 -11.62
N PHE A 124 1.50 15.62 -10.90
CA PHE A 124 1.84 16.12 -9.56
C PHE A 124 3.34 16.40 -9.48
N SER A 125 3.77 17.09 -8.41
CA SER A 125 5.19 17.29 -8.10
C SER A 125 5.91 15.93 -7.96
N PRO A 126 7.22 15.87 -8.31
CA PRO A 126 8.02 14.70 -8.01
C PRO A 126 8.02 14.41 -6.50
N THR A 127 8.03 13.14 -6.15
CA THR A 127 8.01 12.68 -4.76
C THR A 127 9.02 11.55 -4.57
N SER A 128 9.56 11.46 -3.36
CA SER A 128 10.33 10.30 -2.89
C SER A 128 9.53 9.39 -1.96
N TYR A 129 8.30 9.76 -1.59
CA TYR A 129 7.48 9.03 -0.63
C TYR A 129 6.03 8.87 -1.09
N LEU A 130 5.45 7.71 -0.82
CA LEU A 130 4.03 7.43 -1.01
C LEU A 130 3.47 6.84 0.28
N LYS A 131 2.45 7.48 0.85
CA LYS A 131 1.69 6.94 1.98
C LYS A 131 0.39 6.34 1.47
N LEU A 132 0.09 5.12 1.93
CA LEU A 132 -1.15 4.40 1.69
C LEU A 132 -1.89 4.28 3.02
N CYS A 133 -3.17 4.70 3.07
CA CYS A 133 -4.04 4.41 4.20
C CYS A 133 -5.14 3.46 3.75
N LEU A 134 -5.06 2.20 4.20
CA LEU A 134 -5.96 1.12 3.86
C LEU A 134 -7.09 1.08 4.90
N HIS A 135 -8.32 1.33 4.45
CA HIS A 135 -9.52 1.30 5.29
C HIS A 135 -10.03 -0.12 5.49
N GLN A 136 -11.19 -0.27 6.11
CA GLN A 136 -11.78 -1.58 6.40
C GLN A 136 -11.81 -2.52 5.18
N ASN A 137 -11.66 -3.82 5.43
CA ASN A 137 -11.81 -4.83 4.40
C ASN A 137 -13.26 -5.00 3.96
N HIS A 138 -13.46 -5.40 2.71
CA HIS A 138 -14.75 -5.93 2.26
C HIS A 138 -15.15 -7.12 3.13
N HIS A 139 -16.44 -7.21 3.47
CA HIS A 139 -16.96 -8.34 4.23
C HIS A 139 -16.73 -9.65 3.47
N ASN A 140 -16.04 -10.60 4.10
CA ASN A 140 -15.73 -11.89 3.49
C ASN A 140 -15.58 -12.97 4.58
N SER A 141 -16.29 -14.09 4.45
CA SER A 141 -16.24 -15.20 5.40
C SER A 141 -14.88 -15.91 5.47
N LEU A 142 -14.03 -15.75 4.44
CA LEU A 142 -12.66 -16.26 4.43
C LEU A 142 -11.68 -15.33 5.18
N ASN A 143 -12.07 -14.08 5.43
CA ASN A 143 -11.29 -13.10 6.20
C ASN A 143 -11.71 -13.11 7.67
N LEU A 144 -11.29 -14.15 8.39
CA LEU A 144 -11.73 -14.40 9.77
C LEU A 144 -11.30 -13.33 10.78
N TYR A 145 -10.29 -12.53 10.45
CA TYR A 145 -9.67 -11.57 11.36
C TYR A 145 -9.77 -10.12 10.87
N ASN A 146 -10.65 -9.86 9.89
CA ASN A 146 -10.84 -8.53 9.30
C ASN A 146 -9.50 -7.87 8.97
N GLN A 147 -8.66 -8.55 8.20
CA GLN A 147 -7.35 -8.05 7.79
C GLN A 147 -7.42 -7.40 6.40
N VAL A 148 -6.48 -6.50 6.12
CA VAL A 148 -6.23 -5.96 4.78
C VAL A 148 -4.84 -6.34 4.32
N SER A 149 -4.64 -6.38 3.00
CA SER A 149 -3.38 -6.82 2.40
C SER A 149 -2.93 -5.94 1.25
N LYS A 150 -1.63 -6.03 0.98
CA LYS A 150 -0.98 -5.52 -0.23
C LYS A 150 0.09 -6.52 -0.66
N LEU A 151 0.18 -6.77 -1.97
CA LEU A 151 1.11 -7.70 -2.61
C LEU A 151 2.07 -6.96 -3.56
#